data_AF-A0AAI8TZM3-F1
#
_entry.id   AF-A0AAI8TZM3-F1
#
_cell.length_a   1.000
_cell.length_b   1.000
_cell.length_c   1.000
_cell.angle_alpha   90.00
_cell.angle_beta   90.00
_cell.angle_gamma   90.00
#
_symmetry.space_group_name_H-M   'P 1'
#
loop_
_entity.id
_entity.type
_entity.pdbx_description
1 polymer ?
#
loop_
_entity_poly.entity_id
_entity_poly.type
_entity_poly.pdbx_seq_one_letter_code
_entity_poly.pdbx_strand_id
1 'polypeptide(L)'
;MSGHIRIGASILKRSAAVVASTSLCGASVMLLAPTANTDPIPLVPLSNGLVIGCVPWDHGTRVHCVAFPWGCPRVHGDYVVDALHTMIRGHQDEYPFRCVNDGQAATWNIDTDPNSTFTFGVQACRKKDFEGDWCTRYADVTYTPPQPITCPAGSPTPTVSAGETCAPKPATILTPIEGPTLDLPPR
;
A
#
# COMPACT_ATOMS: atom_id res chain seq x y z
N MET A 1 52.44 -42.08 -21.63
CA MET A 1 52.26 -40.82 -20.88
C MET A 1 50.81 -40.39 -21.04
N SER A 2 49.88 -41.09 -20.38
CA SER A 2 48.98 -40.58 -19.32
C SER A 2 48.92 -39.07 -19.10
N GLY A 3 47.71 -38.53 -19.21
CA GLY A 3 47.32 -37.20 -18.76
C GLY A 3 45.79 -37.06 -18.79
N HIS A 4 45.12 -37.50 -17.72
CA HIS A 4 43.69 -37.25 -17.47
C HIS A 4 43.52 -35.85 -16.86
N ILE A 5 42.64 -35.03 -17.44
CA ILE A 5 42.16 -33.79 -16.81
C ILE A 5 40.92 -34.12 -15.96
N ARG A 6 40.99 -33.74 -14.68
CA ARG A 6 39.98 -33.99 -13.65
C ARG A 6 38.84 -32.97 -13.76
N ILE A 7 37.60 -33.47 -13.83
CA ILE A 7 36.38 -32.67 -13.67
C ILE A 7 36.12 -32.52 -12.16
N GLY A 8 36.23 -31.30 -11.66
CA GLY A 8 35.88 -30.95 -10.27
C GLY A 8 34.39 -30.67 -10.15
N ALA A 9 33.68 -31.50 -9.37
CA ALA A 9 32.31 -31.25 -8.97
C ALA A 9 32.31 -30.48 -7.64
N SER A 10 31.81 -29.25 -7.64
CA SER A 10 31.48 -28.49 -6.42
C SER A 10 29.97 -28.57 -6.17
N ILE A 11 29.66 -29.23 -5.05
CA ILE A 11 28.36 -29.50 -4.47
C ILE A 11 27.78 -28.22 -3.85
N LEU A 12 26.56 -27.81 -4.22
CA LEU A 12 25.72 -26.97 -3.37
C LEU A 12 24.23 -27.37 -3.44
N LYS A 13 23.88 -28.23 -2.46
CA LYS A 13 22.64 -28.31 -1.67
C LYS A 13 21.32 -27.85 -2.32
N ARG A 14 20.56 -28.83 -2.81
CA ARG A 14 19.10 -28.74 -2.89
C ARG A 14 18.51 -29.10 -1.53
N SER A 15 18.04 -28.12 -0.78
CA SER A 15 17.23 -28.37 0.42
C SER A 15 15.78 -28.59 -0.01
N ALA A 16 15.38 -29.87 -0.08
CA ALA A 16 13.99 -30.26 -0.17
C ALA A 16 13.35 -30.14 1.22
N ALA A 17 12.36 -29.27 1.38
CA ALA A 17 11.49 -29.31 2.55
C ALA A 17 10.44 -30.40 2.33
N VAL A 18 10.58 -31.48 3.09
CA VAL A 18 9.59 -32.56 3.19
C VAL A 18 8.39 -32.01 3.95
N VAL A 19 7.23 -31.88 3.29
CA VAL A 19 5.96 -31.63 3.97
C VAL A 19 5.35 -32.98 4.30
N ALA A 20 5.42 -33.36 5.57
CA ALA A 20 4.69 -34.51 6.10
C ALA A 20 3.20 -34.14 6.19
N SER A 21 2.37 -34.84 5.41
CA SER A 21 0.92 -34.77 5.50
C SER A 21 0.42 -35.82 6.49
N THR A 22 -0.06 -35.40 7.65
CA THR A 22 -0.88 -36.22 8.54
C THR A 22 -2.30 -35.67 8.62
N SER A 23 -3.25 -36.55 8.29
CA SER A 23 -4.69 -36.36 8.35
C SER A 23 -5.20 -36.67 9.75
N LEU A 24 -6.12 -35.85 10.28
CA LEU A 24 -7.42 -36.21 10.91
C LEU A 24 -7.83 -35.29 12.07
N CYS A 25 -9.09 -34.83 11.95
CA CYS A 25 -10.06 -34.48 12.98
C CYS A 25 -9.90 -33.17 13.79
N GLY A 26 -10.77 -32.21 13.45
CA GLY A 26 -11.69 -31.63 14.43
C GLY A 26 -11.09 -30.75 15.53
N ALA A 27 -10.61 -29.56 15.15
CA ALA A 27 -10.67 -28.39 16.03
C ALA A 27 -10.86 -27.17 15.13
N SER A 28 -11.92 -26.41 15.40
CA SER A 28 -12.24 -25.16 14.73
C SER A 28 -11.07 -24.20 14.84
N VAL A 29 -10.24 -24.14 13.81
CA VAL A 29 -9.28 -23.06 13.63
C VAL A 29 -10.12 -21.83 13.34
N MET A 30 -10.42 -21.03 14.36
CA MET A 30 -10.74 -19.63 14.13
C MET A 30 -9.50 -19.03 13.48
N LEU A 31 -9.53 -18.99 12.14
CA LEU A 31 -8.65 -18.16 11.34
C LEU A 31 -8.95 -16.73 11.76
N LEU A 32 -8.30 -16.27 12.82
CA LEU A 32 -8.03 -14.86 12.99
C LEU A 32 -7.07 -14.52 11.85
N ALA A 33 -7.66 -14.17 10.71
CA ALA A 33 -6.93 -13.50 9.65
C ALA A 33 -6.23 -12.30 10.32
N PRO A 34 -4.93 -12.09 10.08
CA PRO A 34 -4.30 -10.86 10.53
C PRO A 34 -5.06 -9.70 9.89
N THR A 35 -5.79 -8.93 10.70
CA THR A 35 -6.31 -7.62 10.31
C THR A 35 -5.10 -6.69 10.32
N ALA A 36 -4.23 -6.84 9.33
CA ALA A 36 -3.36 -5.74 8.97
C ALA A 36 -4.30 -4.64 8.48
N ASN A 37 -4.53 -3.62 9.30
CA ASN A 37 -5.04 -2.33 8.87
C ASN A 37 -3.96 -1.68 8.00
N THR A 38 -3.63 -2.29 6.85
CA THR A 38 -3.00 -1.58 5.76
C THR A 38 -4.15 -0.95 5.01
N ASP A 39 -4.40 0.33 5.27
CA ASP A 39 -5.29 1.10 4.41
C ASP A 39 -4.88 0.86 2.96
N PRO A 40 -5.83 0.49 2.08
CA PRO A 40 -5.50 0.28 0.68
C PRO A 40 -5.00 1.61 0.12
N ILE A 41 -3.80 1.60 -0.48
CA ILE A 41 -3.28 2.76 -1.21
C ILE A 41 -4.34 3.17 -2.25
N PRO A 42 -4.88 4.39 -2.19
CA PRO A 42 -5.89 4.83 -3.14
C PRO A 42 -5.27 4.88 -4.55
N LEU A 43 -5.82 4.07 -5.45
CA LEU A 43 -5.36 3.95 -6.83
C LEU A 43 -6.05 5.01 -7.70
N VAL A 44 -5.25 5.77 -8.45
CA VAL A 44 -5.69 6.82 -9.36
C VAL A 44 -5.30 6.43 -10.78
N PRO A 45 -6.25 5.92 -11.60
CA PRO A 45 -6.05 5.77 -13.04
C PRO A 45 -5.95 7.15 -13.69
N LEU A 46 -4.96 7.33 -14.55
CA LEU A 46 -4.70 8.60 -15.23
C LEU A 46 -5.07 8.54 -16.71
N SER A 47 -5.31 9.71 -17.30
CA SER A 47 -5.66 9.86 -18.71
C SER A 47 -4.55 9.38 -19.66
N ASN A 48 -3.30 9.31 -19.18
CA ASN A 48 -2.17 8.81 -19.94
C ASN A 48 -1.91 7.30 -19.73
N GLY A 49 -2.85 6.56 -19.15
CA GLY A 49 -2.80 5.10 -18.99
C GLY A 49 -1.98 4.59 -17.80
N LEU A 50 -1.33 5.48 -17.04
CA LEU A 50 -0.69 5.14 -15.78
C LEU A 50 -1.74 4.91 -14.67
N VAL A 51 -1.34 4.14 -13.67
CA VAL A 51 -2.08 4.02 -12.39
C VAL A 51 -1.11 4.37 -11.27
N ILE A 52 -1.43 5.43 -10.53
CA ILE A 52 -0.59 5.94 -9.45
C ILE A 52 -1.33 5.81 -8.13
N GLY A 53 -0.63 5.48 -7.05
CA GLY A 53 -1.17 5.58 -5.70
C GLY A 53 -0.19 6.26 -4.76
N CYS A 54 -0.70 7.05 -3.83
CA CYS A 54 0.11 7.80 -2.87
C CYS A 54 -0.50 7.73 -1.48
N VAL A 55 0.34 7.63 -0.44
CA VAL A 55 -0.06 7.58 0.97
C VAL A 55 0.91 8.36 1.86
N PRO A 56 0.46 8.85 3.04
CA PRO A 56 1.36 9.32 4.07
C PRO A 56 2.42 8.26 4.41
N TRP A 57 3.65 8.71 4.65
CA TRP A 57 4.77 7.86 5.01
C TRP A 57 5.67 8.53 6.05
N ASP A 58 6.58 7.76 6.64
CA ASP A 58 7.63 8.26 7.55
C ASP A 58 7.06 9.11 8.70
N HIS A 59 6.14 8.51 9.47
CA HIS A 59 5.45 9.15 10.59
C HIS A 59 4.73 10.46 10.23
N GLY A 60 4.30 10.61 8.97
CA GLY A 60 3.57 11.79 8.52
C GLY A 60 4.50 12.97 8.18
N THR A 61 5.72 12.69 7.73
CA THR A 61 6.65 13.73 7.24
C THR A 61 6.80 13.74 5.72
N ARG A 62 6.34 12.69 5.04
CA ARG A 62 6.48 12.50 3.59
C ARG A 62 5.23 11.88 3.00
N VAL A 63 5.11 11.96 1.68
CA VAL A 63 4.17 11.15 0.90
C VAL A 63 4.94 10.13 0.09
N HIS A 64 4.60 8.84 0.24
CA HIS A 64 5.12 7.75 -0.56
C HIS A 64 4.19 7.51 -1.74
N CYS A 65 4.73 7.46 -2.95
CA CYS A 65 3.98 7.22 -4.17
C CYS A 65 4.54 6.03 -4.95
N VAL A 66 3.64 5.35 -5.65
CA VAL A 66 3.91 4.16 -6.46
C VAL A 66 3.23 4.30 -7.81
N ALA A 67 3.98 4.06 -8.89
CA ALA A 67 3.42 3.79 -10.21
C ALA A 67 3.33 2.28 -10.40
N PHE A 68 2.11 1.80 -10.66
CA PHE A 68 1.82 0.38 -10.67
C PHE A 68 2.05 -0.25 -12.05
N PRO A 69 2.69 -1.42 -12.13
CA PRO A 69 3.15 -2.03 -13.38
C PRO A 69 2.01 -2.66 -14.21
N TRP A 70 0.75 -2.48 -13.83
CA TRP A 70 -0.41 -2.83 -14.66
C TRP A 70 -1.01 -1.62 -15.40
N GLY A 71 -0.63 -0.39 -15.02
CA GLY A 71 -0.96 0.82 -15.77
C GLY A 71 0.07 1.06 -16.87
N CYS A 72 -0.15 0.43 -18.03
CA CYS A 72 0.86 0.29 -19.07
C CYS A 72 0.48 0.92 -20.41
N PRO A 73 0.67 2.25 -20.55
CA PRO A 73 0.47 2.89 -21.83
C PRO A 73 1.51 2.43 -22.86
N ARG A 74 1.10 2.47 -24.13
CA ARG A 74 2.00 2.32 -25.28
C ARG A 74 2.23 3.70 -25.87
N VAL A 75 3.49 4.05 -26.03
CA VAL A 75 3.93 5.41 -26.43
C VAL A 75 4.31 5.49 -27.90
N HIS A 76 4.63 4.36 -28.52
CA HIS A 76 4.97 4.27 -29.93
C HIS A 76 4.71 2.85 -30.44
N GLY A 77 3.73 2.67 -31.32
CA GLY A 77 3.33 1.34 -31.81
C GLY A 77 3.11 0.35 -30.65
N ASP A 78 3.81 -0.79 -30.71
CA ASP A 78 3.76 -1.84 -29.69
C ASP A 78 4.86 -1.73 -28.62
N TYR A 79 5.60 -0.63 -28.56
CA TYR A 79 6.60 -0.46 -27.49
C TYR A 79 5.92 -0.18 -26.15
N VAL A 80 6.24 -1.04 -25.18
CA VAL A 80 5.89 -0.84 -23.78
C VAL A 80 6.88 0.12 -23.13
N VAL A 81 6.38 0.93 -22.21
CA VAL A 81 7.17 1.89 -21.43
C VAL A 81 8.13 1.17 -20.47
N ASP A 82 9.29 1.78 -20.26
CA ASP A 82 10.37 1.28 -19.39
C ASP A 82 10.98 2.36 -18.47
N ALA A 83 10.37 3.55 -18.42
CA ALA A 83 10.72 4.63 -17.51
C ALA A 83 9.47 5.40 -17.06
N LEU A 84 9.54 5.97 -15.87
CA LEU A 84 8.57 6.92 -15.34
C LEU A 84 9.28 8.26 -15.12
N HIS A 85 8.75 9.34 -15.69
CA HIS A 85 9.16 10.69 -15.31
C HIS A 85 8.14 11.30 -14.37
N THR A 86 8.61 11.88 -13.27
CA THR A 86 7.81 12.71 -12.38
C THR A 86 8.21 14.16 -12.54
N MET A 87 7.24 15.08 -12.55
CA MET A 87 7.47 16.51 -12.57
C MET A 87 6.95 17.13 -11.27
N ILE A 88 7.86 17.45 -10.37
CA ILE A 88 7.55 17.97 -9.03
C ILE A 88 8.12 19.38 -8.93
N ARG A 89 7.26 20.39 -8.77
CA ARG A 89 7.66 21.81 -8.66
C ARG A 89 8.59 22.27 -9.81
N GLY A 90 8.36 21.77 -11.02
CA GLY A 90 9.16 22.08 -12.21
C GLY A 90 10.46 21.28 -12.35
N HIS A 91 10.81 20.43 -11.39
CA HIS A 91 11.93 19.50 -11.50
C HIS A 91 11.46 18.16 -12.06
N GLN A 92 12.20 17.62 -13.04
CA GLN A 92 11.94 16.30 -13.60
C GLN A 92 12.91 15.28 -13.01
N ASP A 93 12.36 14.20 -12.46
CA ASP A 93 13.10 13.02 -12.02
C ASP A 93 12.67 11.80 -12.84
N GLU A 94 13.59 10.86 -13.05
CA GLU A 94 13.36 9.61 -13.78
C GLU A 94 13.52 8.42 -12.84
N TYR A 95 12.55 7.50 -12.90
CA TYR A 95 12.55 6.26 -12.14
C TYR A 95 12.46 5.04 -13.06
N PRO A 96 13.17 3.94 -12.72
CA PRO A 96 13.02 2.68 -13.44
C PRO A 96 11.60 2.15 -13.21
N PHE A 97 10.87 1.92 -14.30
CA PHE A 97 9.50 1.42 -14.31
C PHE A 97 9.37 0.39 -15.42
N ARG A 98 8.79 -0.79 -15.21
CA ARG A 98 8.66 -1.79 -16.29
C ARG A 98 7.30 -2.43 -16.31
N CYS A 99 6.73 -2.51 -17.50
CA CYS A 99 5.35 -2.96 -17.70
C CYS A 99 5.18 -4.43 -18.11
N VAL A 100 6.25 -5.14 -18.51
CA VAL A 100 6.16 -6.52 -19.03
C VAL A 100 7.16 -7.45 -18.34
N ASN A 101 6.84 -8.76 -18.33
CA ASN A 101 7.69 -9.87 -17.88
C ASN A 101 8.43 -9.57 -16.55
N ASP A 102 7.73 -9.76 -15.43
CA ASP A 102 8.14 -9.39 -14.06
C ASP A 102 8.05 -7.89 -13.75
N GLY A 103 7.01 -7.22 -14.29
CA GLY A 103 6.80 -5.78 -14.22
C GLY A 103 7.23 -5.12 -12.90
N GLN A 104 8.02 -4.05 -13.03
CA GLN A 104 8.62 -3.34 -11.91
C GLN A 104 7.84 -2.06 -11.65
N ALA A 105 7.27 -1.94 -10.44
CA ALA A 105 6.72 -0.69 -9.95
C ALA A 105 7.84 0.34 -9.76
N ALA A 106 7.55 1.61 -10.05
CA ALA A 106 8.40 2.71 -9.64
C ALA A 106 7.87 3.27 -8.32
N THR A 107 8.76 3.51 -7.36
CA THR A 107 8.41 4.08 -6.07
C THR A 107 9.28 5.30 -5.79
N TRP A 108 8.68 6.33 -5.19
CA TRP A 108 9.39 7.54 -4.81
C TRP A 108 8.72 8.19 -3.60
N ASN A 109 9.45 9.09 -2.95
CA ASN A 109 8.94 9.89 -1.85
C ASN A 109 8.93 11.36 -2.24
N ILE A 110 7.92 12.09 -1.77
CA ILE A 110 7.80 13.54 -1.95
C ILE A 110 7.94 14.19 -0.58
N ASP A 111 8.95 15.02 -0.42
CA ASP A 111 9.18 15.83 0.79
C ASP A 111 8.20 17.01 0.81
N THR A 112 7.01 16.73 1.36
CA THR A 112 5.92 17.69 1.50
C THR A 112 5.06 17.32 2.71
N ASP A 113 4.31 18.28 3.25
CA ASP A 113 3.35 18.02 4.31
C ASP A 113 2.28 17.03 3.81
N PRO A 114 2.17 15.82 4.41
CA PRO A 114 1.19 14.83 3.98
C PRO A 114 -0.24 15.17 4.38
N ASN A 115 -0.46 16.25 5.15
CA ASN A 115 -1.78 16.78 5.49
C ASN A 115 -2.24 17.90 4.54
N SER A 116 -1.43 18.25 3.54
CA SER A 116 -1.75 19.27 2.55
C SER A 116 -2.02 18.65 1.17
N THR A 117 -3.02 19.16 0.47
CA THR A 117 -3.29 18.77 -0.92
C THR A 117 -2.24 19.37 -1.84
N PHE A 118 -1.74 18.58 -2.79
CA PHE A 118 -0.82 19.06 -3.81
C PHE A 118 -0.98 18.27 -5.12
N THR A 119 -0.43 18.82 -6.20
CA THR A 119 -0.45 18.20 -7.52
C THR A 119 0.97 18.11 -8.09
N PHE A 120 1.24 17.04 -8.83
CA PHE A 120 2.48 16.84 -9.57
C PHE A 120 2.19 16.10 -10.88
N GLY A 121 3.06 16.24 -11.86
CA GLY A 121 2.91 15.59 -13.16
C GLY A 121 3.60 14.23 -13.20
N VAL A 122 3.04 13.27 -13.93
CA VAL A 122 3.74 12.03 -14.30
C VAL A 122 3.55 11.73 -15.78
N GLN A 123 4.57 11.15 -16.41
CA GLN A 123 4.47 10.56 -17.74
C GLN A 123 5.24 9.24 -17.79
N ALA A 124 4.78 8.35 -18.65
CA ALA A 124 5.45 7.09 -18.91
C ALA A 124 6.25 7.23 -20.20
N CYS A 125 7.48 6.73 -20.20
CA CYS A 125 8.39 6.86 -21.32
C CYS A 125 8.94 5.49 -21.73
N ARG A 126 9.23 5.37 -23.03
CA ARG A 126 10.09 4.34 -23.58
C ARG A 126 11.42 4.99 -23.91
N LYS A 127 12.46 4.58 -23.21
CA LYS A 127 13.81 5.10 -23.40
C LYS A 127 14.32 4.78 -24.79
N LYS A 128 15.01 5.76 -25.37
CA LYS A 128 15.75 5.60 -26.61
C LYS A 128 17.11 6.26 -26.46
N ASP A 129 18.15 5.58 -26.93
CA ASP A 129 19.52 6.02 -26.67
C ASP A 129 19.83 7.40 -27.27
N PHE A 130 19.40 7.68 -28.51
CA PHE A 130 19.92 8.82 -29.29
C PHE A 130 18.90 9.71 -30.00
N GLU A 131 17.60 9.43 -29.97
CA GLU A 131 16.57 10.24 -30.68
C GLU A 131 15.51 10.86 -29.73
N GLY A 132 15.78 10.85 -28.43
CA GLY A 132 14.83 11.27 -27.41
C GLY A 132 13.80 10.18 -27.09
N ASP A 133 13.32 10.21 -25.85
CA ASP A 133 12.39 9.21 -25.35
C ASP A 133 10.99 9.41 -25.92
N TRP A 134 10.30 8.31 -26.22
CA TRP A 134 8.88 8.37 -26.55
C TRP A 134 8.08 8.38 -25.27
N CYS A 135 7.39 9.47 -25.00
CA CYS A 135 6.66 9.64 -23.76
C CYS A 135 5.18 9.86 -24.03
N THR A 136 4.36 9.43 -23.07
CA THR A 136 2.99 9.93 -22.99
C THR A 136 3.00 11.42 -22.69
N ARG A 137 1.86 12.08 -22.85
CA ARG A 137 1.69 13.41 -22.25
C ARG A 137 1.75 13.28 -20.72
N TYR A 138 2.31 14.28 -20.06
CA TYR A 138 2.12 14.45 -18.62
C TYR A 138 0.64 14.41 -18.27
N ALA A 139 0.32 13.66 -17.22
CA ALA A 139 -0.95 13.68 -16.52
C ALA A 139 -0.71 14.12 -15.07
N ASP A 140 -1.63 14.92 -14.56
CA ASP A 140 -1.55 15.44 -13.20
C ASP A 140 -2.09 14.42 -12.20
N VAL A 141 -1.35 14.21 -11.12
CA VAL A 141 -1.76 13.46 -9.94
C VAL A 141 -2.04 14.45 -8.83
N THR A 142 -3.28 14.49 -8.35
CA THR A 142 -3.66 15.26 -7.16
C THR A 142 -3.67 14.34 -5.95
N TYR A 143 -2.71 14.55 -5.03
CA TYR A 143 -2.74 13.91 -3.73
C TYR A 143 -3.71 14.65 -2.81
N THR A 144 -4.68 13.91 -2.27
CA THR A 144 -5.60 14.40 -1.24
C THR A 144 -5.32 13.65 0.06
N PRO A 145 -5.00 14.35 1.16
CA PRO A 145 -4.78 13.73 2.46
C PRO A 145 -5.99 12.89 2.91
N PRO A 146 -5.77 11.71 3.51
CA PRO A 146 -6.84 10.95 4.14
C PRO A 146 -7.59 11.79 5.18
N GLN A 147 -8.91 11.83 5.10
CA GLN A 147 -9.73 12.63 6.00
C GLN A 147 -10.11 11.83 7.26
N PRO A 148 -10.07 12.43 8.46
CA PRO A 148 -10.61 11.81 9.66
C PRO A 148 -12.08 11.45 9.46
N ILE A 149 -12.51 10.33 10.03
CA ILE A 149 -13.92 9.92 10.02
C ILE A 149 -14.61 10.40 11.29
N THR A 150 -15.83 10.95 11.14
CA THR A 150 -16.67 11.35 12.27
C THR A 150 -17.38 10.13 12.86
N CYS A 151 -17.29 9.98 14.18
CA CYS A 151 -17.93 8.88 14.89
C CYS A 151 -19.38 9.20 15.26
N PRO A 152 -20.24 8.16 15.41
CA PRO A 152 -21.62 8.34 15.87
C PRO A 152 -21.71 9.06 17.22
N ALA A 153 -22.79 9.80 17.43
CA ALA A 153 -23.02 10.50 18.70
C ALA A 153 -23.06 9.51 19.89
N GLY A 154 -22.27 9.80 20.92
CA GLY A 154 -22.09 8.94 22.09
C GLY A 154 -20.92 7.95 21.99
N SER A 155 -20.18 7.94 20.88
CA SER A 155 -18.84 7.34 20.86
C SER A 155 -17.89 8.08 21.82
N PRO A 156 -16.91 7.40 22.42
CA PRO A 156 -15.98 8.00 23.37
C PRO A 156 -15.06 9.04 22.72
N THR A 157 -14.76 8.88 21.43
CA THR A 157 -14.06 9.87 20.60
C THR A 157 -14.99 10.36 19.48
N PRO A 158 -15.04 11.68 19.21
CA PRO A 158 -15.91 12.25 18.19
C PRO A 158 -15.41 12.01 16.76
N THR A 159 -14.10 11.80 16.59
CA THR A 159 -13.45 11.49 15.31
C THR A 159 -12.35 10.46 15.53
N VAL A 160 -12.10 9.63 14.52
CA VAL A 160 -10.89 8.78 14.45
C VAL A 160 -10.17 9.03 13.12
N SER A 161 -8.93 8.59 13.01
CA SER A 161 -8.13 8.77 11.80
C SER A 161 -8.75 8.02 10.62
N ALA A 162 -8.37 8.38 9.39
CA ALA A 162 -8.75 7.60 8.22
C ALA A 162 -8.37 6.12 8.41
N GLY A 163 -9.24 5.21 7.98
CA GLY A 163 -9.00 3.76 8.10
C GLY A 163 -9.27 3.16 9.49
N GLU A 164 -9.37 3.98 10.54
CA GLU A 164 -9.70 3.48 11.88
C GLU A 164 -11.20 3.18 12.01
N THR A 165 -11.58 2.43 13.06
CA THR A 165 -12.98 2.15 13.36
C THR A 165 -13.37 2.84 14.67
N CYS A 166 -14.52 3.51 14.66
CA CYS A 166 -15.06 4.13 15.86
C CYS A 166 -15.30 3.09 16.97
N ALA A 167 -14.86 3.39 18.18
CA ALA A 167 -15.19 2.57 19.33
C ALA A 167 -16.72 2.58 19.57
N PRO A 168 -17.31 1.44 19.95
CA PRO A 168 -18.74 1.36 20.25
C PRO A 168 -19.09 2.27 21.43
N LYS A 169 -20.32 2.80 21.41
CA LYS A 169 -20.87 3.60 22.52
C LYS A 169 -20.77 2.80 23.83
N PRO A 170 -20.23 3.37 24.92
CA PRO A 170 -20.24 2.72 26.22
C PRO A 170 -21.67 2.41 26.66
N ALA A 171 -21.94 1.17 27.08
CA ALA A 171 -23.22 0.82 27.66
C ALA A 171 -23.44 1.64 28.93
N THR A 172 -24.61 2.26 29.07
CA THR A 172 -25.01 2.92 30.31
C THR A 172 -25.16 1.85 31.39
N ILE A 173 -24.16 1.71 32.25
CA ILE A 173 -24.28 0.90 33.46
C ILE A 173 -25.20 1.68 34.39
N LEU A 174 -26.44 1.23 34.53
CA LEU A 174 -27.29 1.63 35.65
C LEU A 174 -26.68 0.97 36.89
N THR A 175 -25.85 1.71 37.62
CA THR A 175 -25.48 1.29 38.97
C THR A 175 -26.74 1.27 39.82
N PRO A 176 -27.11 0.12 40.44
CA PRO A 176 -28.17 0.12 41.43
C PRO A 176 -27.75 1.08 42.55
N ILE A 177 -28.55 2.12 42.76
CA ILE A 177 -28.43 2.93 43.97
C ILE A 177 -28.88 1.98 45.09
N GLU A 178 -27.95 1.51 45.91
CA GLU A 178 -28.29 0.87 47.17
C GLU A 178 -29.00 1.93 48.04
N GLY A 179 -30.33 1.99 47.89
CA GLY A 179 -31.17 2.79 48.76
C GLY A 179 -31.09 2.24 50.19
N PRO A 180 -31.16 3.09 51.22
CA PRO A 180 -31.14 2.61 52.59
C PRO A 180 -32.31 1.65 52.80
N THR A 181 -32.00 0.44 53.29
CA THR A 181 -32.99 -0.54 53.71
C THR A 181 -33.97 0.13 54.66
N LEU A 182 -35.21 0.30 54.22
CA LEU A 182 -36.30 0.81 55.04
C LEU A 182 -36.65 -0.31 56.02
N ASP A 183 -36.09 -0.21 57.22
CA ASP A 183 -36.32 -1.15 58.31
C ASP A 183 -37.77 -0.98 58.79
N LEU A 184 -38.66 -1.88 58.36
CA LEU A 184 -40.04 -1.90 58.84
C LEU A 184 -40.07 -2.53 60.23
N PRO A 185 -40.65 -1.85 61.25
CA PRO A 185 -40.73 -2.42 62.58
C PRO A 185 -41.67 -3.65 62.60
N PRO A 186 -41.33 -4.69 63.38
CA PRO A 186 -42.17 -5.87 63.53
C PRO A 186 -43.48 -5.53 64.26
N ARG A 187 -44.56 -6.19 63.83
CA ARG A 187 -45.93 -6.05 64.33
C ARG A 187 -46.10 -6.41 65.80
#